data_AF-A0A4W3J689-F1
#
_entry.id   AF-A0A4W3J689-F1
#
_cell.length_a   1.000
_cell.length_b   1.000
_cell.length_c   1.000
_cell.angle_alpha   90.00
_cell.angle_beta   90.00
_cell.angle_gamma   90.00
#
_symmetry.space_group_name_H-M   'P 1'
#
loop_
_entity.id
_entity.type
_entity.pdbx_description
1 polymer ?
#
loop_
_entity_poly.entity_id
_entity_poly.type
_entity_poly.pdbx_seq_one_letter_code
_entity_poly.pdbx_strand_id
1 'polypeptide(L)'
;MRNIQAAWVEEMEKYENENIGGFRRIYPKSGCDKYEKFLKHKHSLFQETAASRAREECSRQLRQEIRQRQEQKELLLKGRKCSERNLKGESLEEKKIRPQRISVQRSSIIL
;
A
#
# COMPACT_ATOMS: atom_id res chain seq x y z
N MET A 1 11.72 12.67 -10.92
CA MET A 1 11.47 11.26 -11.30
C MET A 1 11.58 10.98 -12.81
N ARG A 2 11.06 11.84 -13.71
CA ARG A 2 11.10 11.60 -15.17
C ARG A 2 12.51 11.54 -15.80
N ASN A 3 13.46 12.30 -15.26
CA ASN A 3 14.80 12.45 -15.88
C ASN A 3 15.69 11.21 -15.71
N ILE A 4 15.56 10.49 -14.59
CA ILE A 4 16.33 9.26 -14.35
C ILE A 4 15.86 8.19 -15.32
N GLN A 5 14.54 8.03 -15.46
CA GLN A 5 13.96 7.06 -16.39
C GLN A 5 14.39 7.31 -17.84
N ALA A 6 14.40 8.58 -18.28
CA ALA A 6 14.85 8.94 -19.63
C ALA A 6 16.33 8.58 -19.86
N ALA A 7 17.20 8.87 -18.88
CA ALA A 7 18.63 8.54 -18.97
C ALA A 7 18.87 7.02 -19.05
N TRP A 8 18.13 6.23 -18.27
CA TRP A 8 18.21 4.76 -18.34
C TRP A 8 17.75 4.20 -19.69
N VAL A 9 16.68 4.77 -20.26
CA VAL A 9 16.19 4.34 -21.58
C VAL A 9 17.24 4.60 -22.64
N GLU A 10 17.84 5.79 -22.67
CA GLU A 10 18.85 6.14 -23.66
C GLU A 10 20.09 5.23 -23.59
N GLU A 11 20.56 4.93 -22.38
CA GLU A 11 21.70 4.02 -22.16
C GLU A 11 21.40 2.61 -22.70
N MET A 12 20.18 2.11 -22.42
CA MET A 12 19.76 0.80 -22.90
C MET A 12 19.63 0.76 -24.43
N GLU A 13 19.12 1.84 -25.05
CA GLU A 13 19.05 1.91 -26.52
C GLU A 13 20.44 1.87 -27.16
N LYS A 14 21.43 2.56 -26.58
CA LYS A 14 22.82 2.52 -27.05
C LYS A 14 23.38 1.10 -26.96
N TYR A 15 23.20 0.46 -25.81
CA TYR A 15 23.66 -0.91 -25.60
C TYR A 15 23.01 -1.90 -26.58
N GLU A 16 21.70 -1.81 -26.80
CA GLU A 16 20.98 -2.66 -27.75
C GLU A 16 21.49 -2.49 -29.19
N ASN A 17 21.82 -1.26 -29.60
CA ASN A 17 22.35 -0.97 -30.92
C ASN A 17 23.77 -1.52 -31.11
N GLU A 18 24.59 -1.47 -30.06
CA GLU A 18 25.97 -1.98 -30.07
C GLU A 18 26.01 -3.52 -29.95
N ASN A 19 25.04 -4.14 -29.27
CA ASN A 19 25.02 -5.57 -28.95
C ASN A 19 23.91 -6.34 -29.70
N ILE A 20 23.64 -5.96 -30.96
CA ILE A 20 22.46 -6.47 -31.68
C ILE A 20 22.67 -7.88 -32.27
N GLY A 21 23.91 -8.34 -32.40
CA GLY A 21 24.25 -9.68 -32.90
C GLY A 21 23.48 -10.05 -34.19
N GLY A 22 22.89 -11.25 -34.22
CA GLY A 22 22.02 -11.71 -35.32
C GLY A 22 20.55 -11.28 -35.20
N PHE A 23 20.22 -10.36 -34.29
CA PHE A 23 18.86 -9.89 -34.04
C PHE A 23 18.62 -8.53 -34.69
N ARG A 24 17.35 -8.10 -34.69
CA ARG A 24 16.95 -6.79 -35.22
C ARG A 24 15.77 -6.22 -34.45
N ARG A 25 15.83 -4.91 -34.18
CA ARG A 25 14.72 -4.16 -33.59
C ARG A 25 13.49 -4.18 -34.52
N ILE A 26 12.40 -4.80 -34.05
CA ILE A 26 11.12 -4.91 -34.76
C ILE A 26 10.11 -3.82 -34.37
N TYR A 27 10.28 -3.22 -33.19
CA TYR A 27 9.49 -2.12 -32.64
C TYR A 27 10.29 -1.46 -31.50
N PRO A 28 10.20 -0.13 -31.29
CA PRO A 28 9.65 0.88 -32.18
C PRO A 28 10.58 1.13 -33.37
N LYS A 29 10.02 1.28 -34.56
CA LYS A 29 10.73 1.61 -35.79
C LYS A 29 9.90 2.60 -36.61
N SER A 30 10.54 3.39 -37.47
CA SER A 30 9.87 4.19 -38.48
C SER A 30 8.88 3.34 -39.29
N GLY A 31 7.62 3.77 -39.35
CA GLY A 31 6.52 3.06 -40.05
C GLY A 31 5.77 2.01 -39.21
N CYS A 32 5.96 1.99 -37.90
CA CYS A 32 5.24 1.10 -36.98
C CYS A 32 3.86 1.64 -36.52
N ASP A 33 3.41 2.80 -37.01
CA ASP A 33 2.14 3.43 -36.60
C ASP A 33 0.92 2.51 -36.83
N LYS A 34 0.99 1.65 -37.85
CA LYS A 34 -0.02 0.62 -38.12
C LYS A 34 -0.23 -0.36 -36.96
N TYR A 35 0.76 -0.53 -36.09
CA TYR A 35 0.71 -1.41 -34.93
C TYR A 35 0.21 -0.70 -33.67
N GLU A 36 0.16 0.63 -33.66
CA GLU A 36 -0.25 1.44 -32.50
C GLU A 36 -1.67 1.06 -32.04
N LYS A 37 -2.57 0.77 -32.99
CA LYS A 37 -3.95 0.32 -32.70
C LYS A 37 -4.03 -0.95 -31.85
N PHE A 38 -3.03 -1.84 -31.93
CA PHE A 38 -2.97 -3.05 -31.12
C PHE A 38 -2.30 -2.83 -29.76
N LEU A 39 -1.57 -1.71 -29.59
CA LEU A 39 -0.91 -1.32 -28.35
C LEU A 39 -1.81 -0.47 -27.46
N LYS A 40 -2.74 0.30 -28.04
CA LYS A 40 -3.71 1.15 -27.30
C LYS A 40 -4.59 0.37 -26.32
N HIS A 41 -4.83 -0.93 -26.58
CA HIS A 41 -5.61 -1.80 -25.70
C HIS A 41 -4.76 -2.59 -24.70
N LYS A 42 -3.43 -2.38 -24.68
CA LYS A 42 -2.56 -3.06 -23.72
C LYS A 42 -2.63 -2.34 -22.36
N HIS A 43 -3.53 -2.88 -21.55
CA HIS A 43 -3.53 -2.86 -20.09
C HIS A 43 -4.00 -1.55 -19.44
N SER A 44 -5.31 -1.48 -19.14
CA SER A 44 -5.61 -1.18 -17.74
C SER A 44 -4.96 -2.30 -16.94
N LEU A 45 -3.76 -2.06 -16.38
CA LEU A 45 -3.00 -3.06 -15.61
C LEU A 45 -3.87 -3.66 -14.49
N PHE A 46 -4.86 -2.90 -14.05
CA PHE A 46 -6.01 -3.36 -13.30
C PHE A 46 -7.27 -2.92 -14.06
N GLN A 47 -7.82 -3.79 -14.90
CA GLN A 47 -9.27 -3.74 -15.09
C GLN A 47 -9.83 -4.02 -13.71
N GLU A 48 -10.33 -3.01 -13.00
CA GLU A 48 -10.83 -3.14 -11.63
C GLU A 48 -11.72 -4.37 -11.50
N THR A 49 -11.12 -5.49 -11.10
CA THR A 49 -11.81 -6.78 -11.11
C THR A 49 -12.78 -6.74 -9.95
N ALA A 50 -13.89 -7.48 -10.03
CA ALA A 50 -14.86 -7.57 -8.93
C ALA A 50 -14.16 -7.82 -7.57
N ALA A 51 -13.11 -8.66 -7.55
CA ALA A 51 -12.29 -8.90 -6.36
C ALA A 51 -11.47 -7.68 -5.88
N SER A 52 -10.99 -6.83 -6.78
CA SER A 52 -10.25 -5.60 -6.42
C SER A 52 -11.19 -4.60 -5.75
N ARG A 53 -12.38 -4.40 -6.32
CA ARG A 53 -13.41 -3.51 -5.77
C ARG A 53 -13.94 -4.02 -4.43
N ALA A 54 -14.19 -5.32 -4.30
CA ALA A 54 -14.63 -5.91 -3.03
C ALA A 54 -13.61 -5.68 -1.89
N ARG A 55 -12.30 -5.81 -2.18
CA ARG A 55 -11.24 -5.55 -1.18
C ARG A 55 -11.17 -4.07 -0.79
N GLU A 56 -11.32 -3.16 -1.75
CA GLU A 56 -11.34 -1.73 -1.49
C GLU A 56 -12.55 -1.30 -0.64
N GLU A 57 -13.74 -1.78 -0.99
CA GLU A 57 -14.98 -1.50 -0.27
C GLU A 57 -14.95 -2.04 1.17
N CYS A 58 -14.49 -3.28 1.35
CA CYS A 58 -14.30 -3.87 2.67
C CYS A 58 -13.29 -3.06 3.52
N SER A 59 -12.18 -2.64 2.92
CA SER A 59 -11.20 -1.76 3.59
C SER A 59 -11.82 -0.43 4.01
N ARG A 60 -12.69 0.16 3.18
CA ARG A 60 -13.42 1.39 3.48
C ARG A 60 -14.38 1.19 4.66
N GLN A 61 -15.17 0.12 4.65
CA GLN A 61 -16.11 -0.21 5.73
C GLN A 61 -15.36 -0.41 7.06
N LEU A 62 -14.29 -1.21 7.07
CA LEU A 62 -13.51 -1.46 8.28
C LEU A 62 -12.93 -0.17 8.88
N ARG A 63 -12.45 0.76 8.05
CA ARG A 63 -11.96 2.07 8.53
C ARG A 63 -13.07 2.90 9.20
N GLN A 64 -14.28 2.85 8.65
CA GLN A 64 -15.43 3.56 9.23
C GLN A 64 -15.85 2.94 10.56
N GLU A 65 -15.90 1.61 10.65
CA GLU A 65 -16.21 0.89 11.89
C GLU A 65 -15.20 1.19 13.00
N ILE A 66 -13.90 1.21 12.66
CA ILE A 66 -12.84 1.54 13.62
C ILE A 66 -13.05 2.96 14.16
N ARG A 67 -13.33 3.94 13.28
CA ARG A 67 -13.57 5.33 13.68
C ARG A 67 -14.79 5.44 14.61
N GLN A 68 -15.92 4.86 14.24
CA GLN A 68 -17.13 4.88 15.06
C GLN A 68 -16.91 4.20 16.42
N ARG A 69 -16.22 3.06 16.45
CA ARG A 69 -15.88 2.36 17.70
C ARG A 69 -14.94 3.19 18.58
N GLN A 70 -14.02 3.95 17.98
CA GLN A 70 -13.16 4.88 18.72
C GLN A 70 -13.97 6.03 19.31
N GLU A 71 -14.86 6.65 18.54
CA GLU A 71 -15.74 7.73 18.99
C GLU A 71 -16.66 7.27 20.12
N GLN A 72 -17.31 6.09 20.00
CA GLN A 72 -18.12 5.50 21.06
C GLN A 72 -17.32 5.25 22.34
N LYS A 73 -16.09 4.72 22.21
CA LYS A 73 -15.19 4.55 23.36
C LYS A 73 -14.83 5.90 23.99
N GLU A 74 -14.54 6.92 23.19
CA GLU A 74 -14.23 8.26 23.70
C GLU A 74 -15.42 8.87 24.44
N LEU A 75 -16.65 8.73 23.92
CA LEU A 75 -17.86 9.17 24.60
C LEU A 75 -18.09 8.44 25.92
N LEU A 76 -17.91 7.11 25.95
CA LEU A 76 -17.99 6.31 27.18
C LEU A 76 -16.92 6.73 28.18
N LEU A 77 -15.68 6.97 27.73
CA LEU A 77 -14.60 7.46 28.60
C LEU A 77 -14.85 8.90 29.09
N LYS A 78 -15.43 9.79 28.28
CA LYS A 78 -15.80 11.15 28.70
C LYS A 78 -16.95 11.14 29.69
N GLY A 79 -17.96 10.30 29.46
CA GLY A 79 -19.07 10.07 30.39
C GLY A 79 -18.56 9.49 31.71
N ARG A 80 -17.64 8.52 31.66
CA ARG A 80 -17.01 7.94 32.85
C ARG A 80 -16.08 8.92 33.55
N LYS A 81 -15.30 9.75 32.84
CA LYS A 81 -14.52 10.86 33.44
C LYS A 81 -15.40 11.95 34.05
N CYS A 82 -16.61 12.20 33.55
CA CYS A 82 -17.56 13.12 34.17
C CYS A 82 -18.20 12.50 35.42
N SER A 83 -18.54 11.21 35.38
CA SER A 83 -19.04 10.45 36.54
C SER A 83 -17.96 10.25 37.62
N GLU A 84 -16.71 9.97 37.24
CA GLU A 84 -15.59 9.83 38.16
C GLU A 84 -15.13 11.17 38.73
N ARG A 85 -15.25 12.29 38.00
CA ARG A 85 -15.03 13.62 38.59
C ARG A 85 -16.06 13.98 39.68
N ASN A 86 -17.25 13.37 39.63
CA ASN A 86 -18.26 13.50 40.68
C ASN A 86 -18.11 12.45 41.81
N LEU A 87 -17.25 11.44 41.65
CA LEU A 87 -17.05 10.36 42.62
C LEU A 87 -15.64 10.28 43.22
N LYS A 88 -14.66 11.01 42.66
CA LYS A 88 -13.25 10.95 43.09
C LYS A 88 -12.90 12.11 44.01
N GLY A 89 -13.54 12.13 45.17
CA GLY A 89 -12.87 12.58 46.39
C GLY A 89 -11.94 11.47 46.86
N GLU A 90 -10.63 11.73 46.79
CA GLU A 90 -9.55 11.05 47.52
C GLU A 90 -9.38 9.52 47.34
N SER A 91 -8.38 9.11 46.55
CA SER A 91 -7.30 8.22 47.05
C SER A 91 -6.30 7.88 45.94
N LEU A 92 -5.03 8.07 46.27
CA LEU A 92 -3.83 7.61 45.57
C LEU A 92 -3.77 6.08 45.56
N GLU A 93 -3.30 5.46 44.47
CA GLU A 93 -1.98 4.82 44.39
C GLU A 93 -1.85 3.92 43.14
N GLU A 94 -0.65 3.91 42.59
CA GLU A 94 -0.25 3.38 41.29
C GLU A 94 -0.03 1.87 41.31
N LYS A 95 -0.45 1.14 40.26
CA LYS A 95 0.24 -0.09 39.82
C LYS A 95 0.27 -0.19 38.29
N LYS A 96 1.42 0.15 37.70
CA LYS A 96 1.75 -0.08 36.28
C LYS A 96 2.13 -1.54 36.05
N ILE A 97 1.24 -2.32 35.46
CA ILE A 97 1.57 -3.65 34.91
C ILE A 97 2.11 -3.44 33.49
N ARG A 98 3.40 -3.74 33.26
CA ARG A 98 4.00 -3.74 31.92
C ARG A 98 3.62 -5.03 31.19
N PRO A 99 3.13 -5.00 29.94
CA PRO A 99 2.91 -6.23 29.19
C PRO A 99 4.26 -6.79 28.69
N GLN A 100 4.52 -8.06 29.00
CA GLN A 100 5.67 -8.81 28.46
C GLN A 100 5.51 -8.99 26.95
N ARG A 101 6.62 -8.73 26.24
CA ARG A 101 6.73 -8.82 24.78
C ARG A 101 6.92 -10.29 24.41
N ILE A 102 5.95 -10.89 23.70
CA ILE A 102 6.08 -12.25 23.17
C ILE A 102 7.11 -12.22 22.04
N SER A 103 8.21 -12.96 22.20
CA SER A 103 9.23 -13.13 21.17
C SER A 103 8.72 -14.11 20.10
N VAL A 104 8.57 -13.63 18.87
CA VAL A 104 8.34 -14.49 17.71
C VAL A 104 9.70 -15.01 17.26
N GLN A 105 9.93 -16.32 17.41
CA GLN A 105 11.09 -16.97 16.83
C GLN A 105 10.96 -16.92 15.30
N ARG A 106 11.86 -16.19 14.64
CA ARG A 106 12.00 -16.23 13.18
C ARG A 106 12.81 -17.47 12.83
N SER A 107 12.15 -18.49 12.29
CA SER A 107 12.81 -19.61 11.63
C SER A 107 13.53 -19.11 10.38
N SER A 108 14.85 -19.27 10.34
CA SER A 108 15.67 -19.04 9.16
C SER A 108 15.32 -20.08 8.10
N ILE A 109 14.74 -19.65 6.98
CA ILE A 109 14.69 -20.48 5.77
C ILE A 109 16.04 -20.32 5.10
N ILE A 110 16.83 -21.40 5.10
CA ILE A 110 18.02 -21.54 4.27
C ILE A 110 17.54 -21.90 2.86
N LEU A 111 17.84 -21.05 1.87
CA LEU A 111 18.26 -21.46 0.53
C LEU A 111 19.06 -20.33 -0.12
#